data_AF-A0A3P8GFG4-F1
#
_entry.id   AF-A0A3P8GFG4-F1
#
_cell.length_a   1.000
_cell.length_b   1.000
_cell.length_c   1.000
_cell.angle_alpha   90.00
_cell.angle_beta   90.00
_cell.angle_gamma   90.00
#
_symmetry.space_group_name_H-M   'P 1'
#
loop_
_entity.id
_entity.type
_entity.pdbx_description
1 polymer ?
#
loop_
_entity_poly.entity_id
_entity_poly.type
_entity_poly.pdbx_seq_one_letter_code
_entity_poly.pdbx_strand_id
1 'polypeptide(L)'
;MPNPIPGPRGPIGDQGPRGDPGYRGMKGFIGEKGQRGPAGRNGTIGLDDSGFLFTVHSQDSQPPSCPIYTTPVYTGYSLVTLQGDDDSTTMDLGTPGSCLRKFSIMPFANCFAKVNGHCQVNMRNGRSYWLSTLEQYMLSPARVENIKPYISRCIVCQSRTWLVAFHSQRDDIGQMCPPGWENAWNGFSFPMAIGSSSNGGVQPLESPGSCLQHFRALPFIECNNHDGNCFHWQDGRSYWMSSIRQNEQFIKPIGTTYKTETGILQHVSRCSVCRRAMESLLR
;
A
#
# COMPACT_ATOMS: atom_id res chain seq x y z
N MET A 1 -49.52 122.13 39.34
CA MET A 1 -48.07 122.06 39.69
C MET A 1 -47.88 120.82 40.57
N PRO A 2 -46.73 120.14 40.62
CA PRO A 2 -45.48 120.24 39.86
C PRO A 2 -45.09 118.89 39.19
N ASN A 3 -44.15 118.91 38.25
CA ASN A 3 -43.44 117.70 37.77
C ASN A 3 -42.64 117.10 38.94
N PRO A 4 -42.86 115.86 39.40
CA PRO A 4 -41.94 115.21 40.31
C PRO A 4 -41.06 114.27 39.50
N ILE A 5 -39.86 114.78 39.23
CA ILE A 5 -38.57 114.09 39.42
C ILE A 5 -38.70 112.56 39.34
N PRO A 6 -38.40 111.96 38.17
CA PRO A 6 -38.42 110.52 38.01
C PRO A 6 -37.39 109.88 38.95
N GLY A 7 -37.93 109.08 39.87
CA GLY A 7 -37.15 108.29 40.80
C GLY A 7 -36.16 107.38 40.08
N PRO A 8 -35.05 107.05 40.77
CA PRO A 8 -33.89 106.42 40.17
C PRO A 8 -34.22 105.03 39.63
N ARG A 9 -33.58 104.76 38.49
CA ARG A 9 -33.65 103.52 37.72
C ARG A 9 -33.15 102.34 38.56
N GLY A 10 -33.91 101.25 38.53
CA GLY A 10 -33.52 99.98 39.14
C GLY A 10 -32.21 99.42 38.55
N PRO A 11 -31.54 98.53 39.29
CA PRO A 11 -30.25 97.99 38.91
C PRO A 11 -30.31 97.23 37.57
N ILE A 12 -29.19 97.25 36.84
CA ILE A 12 -28.99 96.44 35.64
C ILE A 12 -28.93 94.97 36.07
N GLY A 13 -29.77 94.12 35.49
CA GLY A 13 -29.73 92.67 35.73
C GLY A 13 -28.48 92.02 35.15
N ASP A 14 -28.13 90.85 35.69
CA ASP A 14 -26.90 90.12 35.39
C ASP A 14 -26.74 89.76 33.90
N GLN A 15 -25.49 89.68 33.46
CA GLN A 15 -25.11 89.35 32.08
C GLN A 15 -25.53 87.92 31.72
N GLY A 16 -26.21 87.75 30.58
CA GLY A 16 -26.66 86.44 30.10
C GLY A 16 -25.52 85.46 29.83
N PRO A 17 -25.81 84.13 29.85
CA PRO A 17 -24.80 83.10 29.67
C PRO A 17 -24.16 83.15 28.26
N ARG A 18 -22.90 82.71 28.19
CA ARG A 18 -22.11 82.66 26.96
C ARG A 18 -22.68 81.60 26.00
N GLY A 19 -22.81 81.95 24.72
CA GLY A 19 -23.38 81.07 23.70
C GLY A 19 -22.59 79.78 23.46
N ASP A 20 -23.29 78.74 23.01
CA ASP A 20 -22.75 77.39 22.82
C ASP A 20 -21.65 77.32 21.74
N PRO A 21 -20.68 76.40 21.86
CA PRO A 21 -19.67 76.17 20.83
C PRO A 21 -20.28 75.72 19.49
N GLY A 22 -19.75 76.25 18.38
CA GLY A 22 -20.22 75.91 17.03
C GLY A 22 -20.04 74.43 16.66
N TYR A 23 -20.94 73.94 15.80
CA TYR A 23 -20.98 72.53 15.39
C TYR A 23 -19.68 72.08 14.69
N ARG A 24 -19.25 70.85 14.99
CA ARG A 24 -18.08 70.20 14.39
C ARG A 24 -18.37 69.82 12.94
N GLY A 25 -17.44 70.12 12.02
CA GLY A 25 -17.57 69.81 10.59
C GLY A 25 -17.77 68.32 10.30
N MET A 26 -18.51 68.01 9.24
CA MET A 26 -18.83 66.65 8.82
C MET A 26 -17.58 65.81 8.55
N LYS A 27 -17.61 64.54 8.98
CA LYS A 27 -16.54 63.58 8.74
C LYS A 27 -16.49 63.22 7.24
N GLY A 28 -15.29 63.18 6.65
CA GLY A 28 -15.10 62.82 5.24
C GLY A 28 -15.60 61.40 4.92
N PHE A 29 -16.01 61.19 3.66
CA PHE A 29 -16.52 59.91 3.19
C PHE A 29 -15.46 58.81 3.27
N ILE A 30 -15.91 57.58 3.56
CA ILE A 30 -15.05 56.39 3.59
C ILE A 30 -14.64 56.05 2.15
N GLY A 31 -13.34 55.85 1.91
CA GLY A 31 -12.82 55.47 0.59
C GLY A 31 -13.37 54.13 0.10
N GLU A 32 -13.51 53.98 -1.22
CA GLU A 32 -14.06 52.75 -1.79
C GLU A 32 -13.21 51.53 -1.45
N LYS A 33 -13.90 50.41 -1.15
CA LYS A 33 -13.25 49.15 -0.83
C LYS A 33 -12.57 48.60 -2.09
N GLY A 34 -11.28 48.27 -1.99
CA GLY A 34 -10.51 47.71 -3.09
C GLY A 34 -11.17 46.45 -3.68
N GLN A 35 -11.05 46.28 -5.00
CA GLN A 35 -11.63 45.13 -5.71
C GLN A 35 -11.06 43.82 -5.18
N ARG A 36 -11.91 42.80 -5.07
CA ARG A 36 -11.49 41.44 -4.69
C ARG A 36 -10.50 40.93 -5.74
N GLY A 37 -9.37 40.39 -5.30
CA GLY A 37 -8.40 39.76 -6.21
C GLY A 37 -9.02 38.61 -7.00
N PRO A 38 -8.41 38.21 -8.14
CA PRO A 38 -8.92 37.11 -8.95
C PRO A 38 -9.06 35.83 -8.13
N ALA A 39 -10.06 35.01 -8.45
CA ALA A 39 -10.24 33.71 -7.83
C ALA A 39 -8.96 32.87 -8.01
N GLY A 40 -8.55 32.17 -6.95
CA GLY A 40 -7.45 31.21 -7.03
C GLY A 40 -7.74 30.13 -8.08
N ARG A 41 -6.70 29.50 -8.63
CA ARG A 41 -6.86 28.36 -9.54
C ARG A 41 -7.78 27.31 -8.89
N ASN A 42 -8.77 26.82 -9.62
CA ASN A 42 -9.63 25.72 -9.17
C ASN A 42 -8.75 24.59 -8.65
N GLY A 43 -8.93 24.21 -7.38
CA GLY A 43 -8.28 23.03 -6.82
C GLY A 43 -8.73 21.81 -7.61
N THR A 44 -7.78 20.96 -8.00
CA THR A 44 -8.10 19.59 -8.43
C THR A 44 -8.94 18.94 -7.33
N ILE A 45 -9.98 18.20 -7.72
CA ILE A 45 -10.79 17.36 -6.82
C ILE A 45 -9.86 16.71 -5.80
N GLY A 46 -10.12 16.93 -4.51
CA GLY A 46 -9.31 16.44 -3.39
C GLY A 46 -9.39 14.92 -3.24
N LEU A 47 -8.90 14.18 -4.22
CA LEU A 47 -8.26 12.89 -4.01
C LEU A 47 -6.87 13.23 -3.50
N ASP A 48 -6.72 13.16 -2.18
CA ASP A 48 -5.52 13.39 -1.42
C ASP A 48 -4.25 12.89 -2.17
N ASP A 49 -3.14 13.62 -2.08
CA ASP A 49 -1.84 13.25 -2.69
C ASP A 49 -1.29 11.91 -2.15
N SER A 50 -2.02 11.28 -1.21
CA SER A 50 -1.82 9.94 -0.70
C SER A 50 -2.23 8.87 -1.74
N GLY A 51 -1.34 8.63 -2.70
CA GLY A 51 -1.47 7.48 -3.58
C GLY A 51 -1.36 6.14 -2.83
N PHE A 52 -2.06 5.11 -3.31
CA PHE A 52 -1.98 3.75 -2.80
C PHE A 52 -0.67 3.10 -3.26
N LEU A 53 0.07 2.53 -2.32
CA LEU A 53 1.28 1.77 -2.61
C LEU A 53 0.95 0.29 -2.75
N PHE A 54 1.50 -0.34 -3.77
CA PHE A 54 1.41 -1.79 -3.98
C PHE A 54 2.74 -2.31 -4.54
N THR A 55 2.95 -3.62 -4.41
CA THR A 55 4.16 -4.28 -4.87
C THR A 55 3.87 -5.19 -6.06
N VAL A 56 4.80 -5.21 -7.03
CA VAL A 56 4.83 -6.20 -8.12
C VAL A 56 6.10 -7.02 -8.00
N HIS A 57 5.96 -8.35 -8.06
CA HIS A 57 7.06 -9.30 -7.99
C HIS A 57 7.31 -9.90 -9.36
N SER A 58 8.56 -9.86 -9.82
CA SER A 58 8.95 -10.33 -11.16
C SER A 58 8.99 -11.85 -11.29
N GLN A 59 9.32 -12.56 -10.20
CA GLN A 59 9.81 -13.93 -10.27
C GLN A 59 11.04 -14.06 -11.20
N ASP A 60 11.85 -13.00 -11.29
CA ASP A 60 13.08 -12.88 -12.07
C ASP A 60 14.19 -12.23 -11.23
N SER A 61 15.43 -12.39 -11.66
CA SER A 61 16.62 -11.70 -11.17
C SER A 61 16.63 -10.19 -11.45
N GLN A 62 15.75 -9.72 -12.35
CA GLN A 62 15.57 -8.30 -12.70
C GLN A 62 14.25 -7.73 -12.17
N PRO A 63 14.22 -6.46 -11.71
CA PRO A 63 12.98 -5.83 -11.27
C PRO A 63 11.94 -5.75 -12.41
N PRO A 64 10.64 -5.90 -12.10
CA PRO A 64 9.60 -5.70 -13.08
C PRO A 64 9.35 -4.19 -13.30
N SER A 65 8.53 -3.85 -14.29
CA SER A 65 8.04 -2.48 -14.50
C SER A 65 6.70 -2.26 -13.80
N CYS A 66 6.43 -1.03 -13.37
CA CYS A 66 5.12 -0.67 -12.84
C CYS A 66 4.03 -0.77 -13.92
N PRO A 67 2.82 -1.25 -13.60
CA PRO A 67 1.68 -1.23 -14.50
C PRO A 67 1.37 0.17 -15.04
N ILE A 68 0.71 0.23 -16.20
CA ILE A 68 0.30 1.49 -16.83
C ILE A 68 -0.55 2.32 -15.85
N TYR A 69 -0.39 3.65 -15.89
CA TYR A 69 -1.05 4.62 -15.01
C TYR A 69 -0.63 4.56 -13.53
N THR A 70 0.48 3.89 -13.23
CA THR A 70 1.11 3.89 -11.91
C THR A 70 2.56 4.38 -12.03
N THR A 71 3.16 4.79 -10.92
CA THR A 71 4.50 5.40 -10.89
C THR A 71 5.46 4.60 -10.02
N PRO A 72 6.73 4.40 -10.45
CA PRO A 72 7.70 3.65 -9.67
C PRO A 72 8.17 4.44 -8.45
N VAL A 73 8.29 3.76 -7.30
CA VAL A 73 8.79 4.34 -6.05
C VAL A 73 10.19 3.80 -5.73
N TYR A 74 10.35 2.48 -5.64
CA TYR A 74 11.66 1.84 -5.45
C TYR A 74 11.63 0.36 -5.83
N THR A 75 12.82 -0.22 -6.06
CA THR A 75 13.00 -1.66 -6.31
C THR A 75 13.66 -2.37 -5.13
N GLY A 76 13.46 -3.68 -5.03
CA GLY A 76 14.04 -4.50 -3.96
C GLY A 76 14.10 -5.99 -4.30
N TYR A 77 14.08 -6.81 -3.26
CA TYR A 77 14.02 -8.26 -3.26
C TYR A 77 12.72 -8.73 -2.60
N SER A 78 12.14 -9.78 -3.16
CA SER A 78 10.80 -10.26 -2.84
C SER A 78 10.78 -11.13 -1.58
N LEU A 79 10.54 -10.52 -0.42
CA LEU A 79 10.42 -11.21 0.86
C LEU A 79 9.03 -11.86 1.00
N VAL A 80 9.02 -13.11 1.47
CA VAL A 80 7.79 -13.86 1.79
C VAL A 80 7.61 -13.96 3.30
N THR A 81 8.56 -14.56 4.02
CA THR A 81 8.41 -14.86 5.46
C THR A 81 9.73 -14.67 6.18
N LEU A 82 9.67 -14.19 7.42
CA LEU A 82 10.79 -14.20 8.38
C LEU A 82 10.43 -15.14 9.53
N GLN A 83 11.41 -15.90 10.01
CA GLN A 83 11.23 -16.85 11.11
C GLN A 83 12.43 -16.84 12.07
N GLY A 84 12.17 -16.79 13.38
CA GLY A 84 13.20 -16.94 14.41
C GLY A 84 12.60 -17.37 15.75
N ASP A 85 13.31 -18.22 16.50
CA ASP A 85 12.92 -18.71 17.83
C ASP A 85 11.41 -19.12 17.93
N ASP A 86 10.93 -19.86 16.91
CA ASP A 86 9.54 -20.34 16.73
C ASP A 86 8.50 -19.31 16.26
N ASP A 87 8.81 -18.01 16.34
CA ASP A 87 7.97 -16.97 15.75
C ASP A 87 8.16 -16.90 14.24
N SER A 88 7.07 -16.63 13.52
CA SER A 88 7.12 -16.36 12.09
C SER A 88 6.18 -15.23 11.70
N THR A 89 6.60 -14.43 10.73
CA THR A 89 5.77 -13.38 10.14
C THR A 89 5.85 -13.47 8.63
N THR A 90 4.70 -13.58 8.00
CA THR A 90 4.57 -13.64 6.54
C THR A 90 4.06 -12.30 6.04
N MET A 91 4.72 -11.79 5.00
CA MET A 91 4.35 -10.56 4.34
C MET A 91 3.23 -10.81 3.35
N ASP A 92 2.31 -9.85 3.26
CA ASP A 92 1.43 -9.74 2.11
C ASP A 92 2.25 -9.25 0.91
N LEU A 93 2.36 -10.09 -0.11
CA LEU A 93 3.09 -9.85 -1.36
C LEU A 93 2.51 -8.66 -2.17
N GLY A 94 1.27 -8.24 -1.88
CA GLY A 94 0.69 -7.04 -2.49
C GLY A 94 1.17 -5.74 -1.86
N THR A 95 1.84 -5.79 -0.70
CA THR A 95 2.19 -4.61 0.10
C THR A 95 3.67 -4.25 -0.01
N PRO A 96 4.08 -2.99 0.25
CA PRO A 96 5.49 -2.59 0.26
C PRO A 96 6.38 -3.39 1.24
N GLY A 97 5.80 -4.00 2.27
CA GLY A 97 6.52 -4.82 3.26
C GLY A 97 7.18 -6.07 2.67
N SER A 98 6.66 -6.60 1.56
CA SER A 98 7.27 -7.72 0.83
C SER A 98 8.44 -7.31 -0.07
N CYS A 99 8.74 -6.01 -0.21
CA CYS A 99 9.80 -5.53 -1.10
C CYS A 99 10.94 -4.88 -0.34
N LEU A 100 11.92 -5.68 0.08
CA LEU A 100 13.08 -5.20 0.83
C LEU A 100 14.16 -4.64 -0.10
N ARG A 101 14.63 -3.42 0.13
CA ARG A 101 15.68 -2.78 -0.69
C ARG A 101 17.02 -3.51 -0.66
N LYS A 102 17.30 -4.24 0.42
CA LYS A 102 18.53 -5.02 0.60
C LYS A 102 18.17 -6.45 0.93
N PHE A 103 18.83 -7.38 0.25
CA PHE A 103 18.78 -8.79 0.60
C PHE A 103 19.72 -9.08 1.78
N SER A 104 19.27 -9.95 2.67
CA SER A 104 20.06 -10.59 3.72
C SER A 104 19.36 -11.89 4.09
N ILE A 105 20.09 -12.98 4.32
CA ILE A 105 19.48 -14.21 4.84
C ILE A 105 18.93 -14.07 6.26
N MET A 106 19.36 -13.01 6.97
CA MET A 106 18.85 -12.64 8.27
C MET A 106 18.66 -11.12 8.39
N PRO A 107 17.54 -10.56 7.91
CA PRO A 107 17.29 -9.12 7.86
C PRO A 107 16.64 -8.55 9.13
N PHE A 108 16.72 -9.23 10.28
CA PHE A 108 16.04 -8.83 11.52
C PHE A 108 16.89 -9.13 12.77
N ALA A 109 16.50 -8.54 13.89
CA ALA A 109 17.06 -8.80 15.22
C ALA A 109 15.96 -9.36 16.13
N ASN A 110 16.31 -10.21 17.09
CA ASN A 110 15.40 -10.61 18.17
C ASN A 110 15.77 -9.81 19.43
N CYS A 111 14.80 -9.20 20.09
CA CYS A 111 14.96 -8.51 21.36
C CYS A 111 13.99 -9.07 22.40
N PHE A 112 14.47 -9.33 23.61
CA PHE A 112 13.65 -9.87 24.71
C PHE A 112 13.88 -9.12 26.02
N ALA A 113 12.80 -8.99 26.79
CA ALA A 113 12.78 -8.27 28.05
C ALA A 113 13.27 -9.16 29.22
N LYS A 114 14.55 -9.54 29.25
CA LYS A 114 15.16 -10.04 30.49
C LYS A 114 15.83 -8.89 31.22
N VAL A 115 15.13 -8.31 32.20
CA VAL A 115 15.51 -7.25 33.18
C VAL A 115 16.06 -5.93 32.59
N ASN A 116 16.94 -5.97 31.58
CA ASN A 116 17.59 -4.80 30.97
C ASN A 116 17.39 -4.68 29.44
N GLY A 117 16.58 -5.55 28.83
CA GLY A 117 16.36 -5.56 27.37
C GLY A 117 17.60 -6.02 26.60
N HIS A 118 17.63 -7.28 26.19
CA HIS A 118 18.74 -7.84 25.42
C HIS A 118 18.30 -8.09 23.97
N CYS A 119 19.18 -7.77 23.01
CA CYS A 119 18.95 -8.02 21.59
C CYS A 119 20.07 -8.88 21.00
N GLN A 120 19.71 -9.77 20.08
CA GLN A 120 20.64 -10.53 19.27
C GLN A 120 20.38 -10.34 17.77
N VAL A 121 21.47 -10.21 17.03
CA VAL A 121 21.51 -10.26 15.56
C VAL A 121 22.27 -11.51 15.14
N ASN A 122 22.13 -11.94 13.89
CA ASN A 122 22.80 -13.14 13.36
C ASN A 122 22.53 -14.43 14.16
N MET A 123 21.27 -14.62 14.56
CA MET A 123 20.74 -15.81 15.23
C MET A 123 20.94 -17.06 14.39
N ARG A 124 21.48 -18.10 15.03
CA ARG A 124 21.75 -19.37 14.36
C ARG A 124 20.49 -20.00 13.75
N ASN A 125 19.34 -19.92 14.43
CA ASN A 125 18.07 -20.47 13.96
C ASN A 125 17.23 -19.48 13.15
N GLY A 126 17.78 -18.32 12.78
CA GLY A 126 17.11 -17.37 11.90
C GLY A 126 16.92 -17.96 10.51
N ARG A 127 15.70 -17.86 9.98
CA ARG A 127 15.36 -18.24 8.60
C ARG A 127 14.65 -17.10 7.90
N SER A 128 14.85 -17.01 6.60
CA SER A 128 14.09 -16.12 5.73
C SER A 128 13.66 -16.83 4.46
N TYR A 129 12.48 -16.48 3.98
CA TYR A 129 11.87 -17.06 2.79
C TYR A 129 11.67 -15.95 1.76
N TRP A 130 12.11 -16.20 0.54
CA TRP A 130 12.08 -15.21 -0.55
C TRP A 130 11.40 -15.83 -1.76
N LEU A 131 10.63 -15.05 -2.52
CA LEU A 131 10.14 -15.54 -3.81
C LEU A 131 11.35 -15.88 -4.67
N SER A 132 11.28 -17.01 -5.35
CA SER A 132 12.34 -17.50 -6.22
C SER A 132 12.13 -17.07 -7.65
N THR A 133 13.19 -17.09 -8.45
CA THR A 133 13.09 -16.88 -9.89
C THR A 133 12.49 -18.09 -10.59
N LEU A 134 12.11 -17.92 -11.86
CA LEU A 134 11.67 -18.99 -12.74
C LEU A 134 12.82 -19.85 -13.30
N GLU A 135 14.06 -19.60 -12.88
CA GLU A 135 15.22 -20.46 -13.19
C GLU A 135 14.98 -21.91 -12.77
N GLN A 136 15.78 -22.83 -13.32
CA GLN A 136 15.69 -24.24 -12.95
C GLN A 136 15.79 -24.43 -11.42
N TYR A 137 14.99 -25.35 -10.89
CA TYR A 137 15.06 -25.70 -9.46
C TYR A 137 16.50 -26.01 -9.05
N MET A 138 16.88 -25.51 -7.87
CA MET A 138 18.20 -25.77 -7.31
C MET A 138 18.36 -27.28 -7.13
N LEU A 139 19.48 -27.82 -7.61
CA LEU A 139 19.81 -29.24 -7.44
C LEU A 139 20.52 -29.52 -6.11
N SER A 140 21.15 -28.50 -5.54
CA SER A 140 21.83 -28.55 -4.24
C SER A 140 21.75 -27.19 -3.54
N PRO A 141 21.88 -27.15 -2.20
CA PRO A 141 21.93 -25.89 -1.47
C PRO A 141 23.08 -25.00 -1.97
N ALA A 142 22.79 -23.72 -2.20
CA ALA A 142 23.79 -22.73 -2.59
C ALA A 142 24.14 -21.82 -1.42
N ARG A 143 25.42 -21.46 -1.32
CA ARG A 143 25.87 -20.44 -0.35
C ARG A 143 25.30 -19.06 -0.72
N VAL A 144 25.15 -18.20 0.30
CA VAL A 144 24.57 -16.86 0.15
C VAL A 144 25.22 -16.03 -0.96
N GLU A 145 26.53 -16.13 -1.14
CA GLU A 145 27.26 -15.33 -2.14
C GLU A 145 26.78 -15.62 -3.58
N ASN A 146 26.24 -16.82 -3.80
CA ASN A 146 25.81 -17.30 -5.10
C ASN A 146 24.29 -17.30 -5.27
N ILE A 147 23.51 -16.84 -4.28
CA ILE A 147 22.05 -16.98 -4.31
C ILE A 147 21.35 -15.91 -5.15
N LYS A 148 22.02 -14.79 -5.45
CA LYS A 148 21.43 -13.64 -6.15
C LYS A 148 20.61 -13.99 -7.42
N PRO A 149 21.03 -14.91 -8.32
CA PRO A 149 20.25 -15.28 -9.51
C PRO A 149 18.92 -15.98 -9.20
N TYR A 150 18.77 -16.52 -8.00
CA TYR A 150 17.59 -17.28 -7.58
C TYR A 150 16.59 -16.46 -6.77
N ILE A 151 16.94 -15.24 -6.36
CA ILE A 151 16.06 -14.37 -5.56
C ILE A 151 15.28 -13.43 -6.49
N SER A 152 13.95 -13.55 -6.46
CA SER A 152 13.03 -12.68 -7.19
C SER A 152 13.20 -11.22 -6.78
N ARG A 153 13.11 -10.33 -7.77
CA ARG A 153 13.07 -8.88 -7.58
C ARG A 153 11.66 -8.34 -7.56
N CYS A 154 11.50 -7.20 -6.93
CA CYS A 154 10.23 -6.49 -6.81
C CYS A 154 10.39 -5.00 -7.11
N ILE A 155 9.25 -4.36 -7.39
CA ILE A 155 9.10 -2.92 -7.47
C ILE A 155 7.87 -2.51 -6.67
N VAL A 156 8.00 -1.41 -5.91
CA VAL A 156 6.87 -0.74 -5.28
C VAL A 156 6.42 0.39 -6.19
N CYS A 157 5.12 0.43 -6.47
CA CYS A 157 4.48 1.39 -7.34
C CYS A 157 3.43 2.19 -6.56
N GLN A 158 3.22 3.44 -6.96
CA GLN A 158 2.17 4.31 -6.46
C GLN A 158 1.06 4.42 -7.51
N SER A 159 -0.16 4.14 -7.09
CA SER A 159 -1.40 4.28 -7.86
C SER A 159 -2.31 5.32 -7.24
N ARG A 160 -3.13 6.01 -8.04
CA ARG A 160 -4.16 6.93 -7.52
C ARG A 160 -5.39 6.22 -6.97
N THR A 161 -5.57 4.96 -7.34
CA THR A 161 -6.70 4.12 -6.91
C THR A 161 -6.19 2.78 -6.44
N TRP A 162 -6.93 2.16 -5.52
CA TRP A 162 -6.66 0.81 -5.05
C TRP A 162 -6.66 -0.24 -6.18
N LEU A 163 -5.87 -1.28 -5.97
CA LEU A 163 -5.82 -2.49 -6.79
C LEU A 163 -6.36 -3.66 -5.97
N VAL A 164 -7.13 -4.53 -6.63
CA VAL A 164 -7.74 -5.71 -6.01
C VAL A 164 -7.51 -6.91 -6.91
N ALA A 165 -7.20 -8.06 -6.32
CA ALA A 165 -7.16 -9.34 -7.02
C ALA A 165 -8.56 -9.96 -7.09
N PHE A 166 -8.92 -10.42 -8.29
CA PHE A 166 -10.11 -11.23 -8.55
C PHE A 166 -9.66 -12.63 -8.94
N HIS A 167 -10.36 -13.65 -8.44
CA HIS A 167 -10.06 -15.06 -8.69
C HIS A 167 -11.21 -15.73 -9.42
N SER A 168 -10.89 -16.46 -10.49
CA SER A 168 -11.89 -17.07 -11.38
C SER A 168 -12.43 -18.40 -10.85
N GLN A 169 -11.61 -19.15 -10.11
CA GLN A 169 -11.82 -20.58 -9.86
C GLN A 169 -12.01 -21.39 -11.16
N ARG A 170 -11.44 -20.91 -12.27
CA ARG A 170 -11.40 -21.56 -13.57
C ARG A 170 -9.95 -21.65 -14.06
N ASP A 171 -9.72 -22.49 -15.07
CA ASP A 171 -8.43 -22.63 -15.74
C ASP A 171 -8.17 -21.54 -16.80
N ASP A 172 -9.21 -20.78 -17.13
CA ASP A 172 -9.17 -19.61 -18.01
C ASP A 172 -9.35 -18.29 -17.25
N ILE A 173 -8.87 -17.19 -17.86
CA ILE A 173 -9.04 -15.84 -17.31
C ILE A 173 -10.48 -15.37 -17.53
N GLY A 174 -10.98 -15.45 -18.78
CA GLY A 174 -12.27 -14.87 -19.16
C GLY A 174 -12.33 -13.35 -18.89
N GLN A 175 -13.52 -12.81 -18.61
CA GLN A 175 -13.67 -11.43 -18.12
C GLN A 175 -13.56 -11.40 -16.59
N MET A 176 -12.46 -10.86 -16.07
CA MET A 176 -12.21 -10.81 -14.62
C MET A 176 -12.40 -9.43 -13.99
N CYS A 177 -11.93 -8.37 -14.65
CA CYS A 177 -12.10 -7.01 -14.12
C CYS A 177 -13.55 -6.54 -14.32
N PRO A 178 -14.25 -6.14 -13.24
CA PRO A 178 -15.61 -5.63 -13.35
C PRO A 178 -15.70 -4.34 -14.17
N PRO A 179 -16.89 -3.94 -14.65
CA PRO A 179 -17.09 -2.64 -15.27
C PRO A 179 -16.58 -1.49 -14.38
N GLY A 180 -15.84 -0.55 -14.97
CA GLY A 180 -15.21 0.56 -14.24
C GLY A 180 -13.85 0.23 -13.61
N TRP A 181 -13.30 -0.95 -13.90
CA TRP A 181 -11.97 -1.38 -13.51
C TRP A 181 -11.11 -1.71 -14.74
N GLU A 182 -9.81 -1.45 -14.61
CA GLU A 182 -8.81 -1.71 -15.63
C GLU A 182 -7.88 -2.84 -15.18
N ASN A 183 -7.46 -3.69 -16.11
CA ASN A 183 -6.52 -4.76 -15.82
C ASN A 183 -5.11 -4.21 -15.59
N ALA A 184 -4.47 -4.63 -14.50
CA ALA A 184 -3.07 -4.33 -14.21
C ALA A 184 -2.17 -5.50 -14.63
N TRP A 185 -2.53 -6.74 -14.23
CA TRP A 185 -1.91 -7.97 -14.74
C TRP A 185 -2.81 -9.19 -14.50
N ASN A 186 -2.44 -10.30 -15.14
CA ASN A 186 -3.08 -11.61 -14.98
C ASN A 186 -2.10 -12.60 -14.35
N GLY A 187 -2.62 -13.64 -13.72
CA GLY A 187 -1.79 -14.61 -13.01
C GLY A 187 -2.50 -15.89 -12.60
N PHE A 188 -1.97 -16.48 -11.54
CA PHE A 188 -2.45 -17.69 -10.88
C PHE A 188 -2.75 -17.41 -9.41
N SER A 189 -3.84 -18.00 -8.93
CA SER A 189 -4.41 -17.75 -7.60
C SER A 189 -3.58 -18.45 -6.50
N PHE A 190 -2.81 -17.67 -5.76
CA PHE A 190 -1.83 -18.09 -4.75
C PHE A 190 -2.24 -17.65 -3.33
N PRO A 191 -3.12 -18.41 -2.65
CA PRO A 191 -3.61 -18.05 -1.32
C PRO A 191 -2.61 -18.25 -0.17
N MET A 192 -1.60 -19.12 -0.29
CA MET A 192 -0.78 -19.48 0.87
C MET A 192 0.56 -20.11 0.49
N ALA A 193 1.61 -19.74 1.24
CA ALA A 193 2.89 -20.46 1.31
C ALA A 193 3.11 -21.02 2.71
N ILE A 194 3.60 -22.25 2.82
CA ILE A 194 4.02 -22.87 4.08
C ILE A 194 5.46 -23.38 3.95
N GLY A 195 6.32 -22.95 4.86
CA GLY A 195 7.70 -23.43 4.97
C GLY A 195 7.80 -24.82 5.61
N SER A 196 9.02 -25.36 5.60
CA SER A 196 9.43 -26.67 6.15
C SER A 196 8.92 -26.96 7.58
N SER A 197 8.84 -25.93 8.42
CA SER A 197 8.50 -26.03 9.84
C SER A 197 7.00 -25.95 10.16
N SER A 198 6.12 -26.05 9.16
CA SER A 198 4.67 -25.73 9.27
C SER A 198 4.36 -24.28 9.64
N ASN A 199 5.39 -23.43 9.70
CA ASN A 199 5.26 -21.98 9.78
C ASN A 199 5.14 -21.42 8.36
N GLY A 200 4.18 -20.51 8.17
CA GLY A 200 3.81 -20.00 6.87
C GLY A 200 2.80 -18.88 6.99
N GLY A 201 2.24 -18.44 5.88
CA GLY A 201 1.21 -17.43 5.91
C GLY A 201 0.35 -17.40 4.67
N VAL A 202 -0.81 -16.79 4.85
CA VAL A 202 -1.80 -16.60 3.82
C VAL A 202 -1.59 -15.26 3.13
N GLN A 203 -1.94 -15.22 1.85
CA GLN A 203 -2.16 -13.98 1.11
C GLN A 203 -3.66 -13.69 1.17
N PRO A 204 -4.09 -12.51 1.64
CA PRO A 204 -5.49 -12.09 1.53
C PRO A 204 -5.93 -12.19 0.06
N LEU A 205 -7.06 -12.84 -0.22
CA LEU A 205 -7.45 -13.10 -1.61
C LEU A 205 -7.76 -11.82 -2.37
N GLU A 206 -8.17 -10.75 -1.68
CA GLU A 206 -8.35 -9.43 -2.26
C GLU A 206 -7.03 -8.71 -2.58
N SER A 207 -5.91 -9.11 -1.95
CA SER A 207 -4.62 -8.47 -2.13
C SER A 207 -4.03 -8.81 -3.51
N PRO A 208 -3.37 -7.86 -4.19
CA PRO A 208 -2.56 -8.17 -5.37
C PRO A 208 -1.54 -9.31 -5.16
N GLY A 209 -1.10 -9.53 -3.90
CA GLY A 209 -0.17 -10.58 -3.51
C GLY A 209 -0.69 -12.01 -3.69
N SER A 210 -2.01 -12.20 -3.72
CA SER A 210 -2.64 -13.49 -3.99
C SER A 210 -2.61 -13.86 -5.49
N CYS A 211 -2.11 -12.97 -6.37
CA CYS A 211 -2.15 -13.15 -7.81
C CYS A 211 -0.75 -13.09 -8.46
N LEU A 212 -0.01 -14.19 -8.38
CA LEU A 212 1.32 -14.32 -8.97
C LEU A 212 1.24 -14.44 -10.49
N GLN A 213 2.05 -13.65 -11.21
CA GLN A 213 2.04 -13.61 -12.68
C GLN A 213 2.44 -14.96 -13.30
N HIS A 214 3.27 -15.74 -12.60
CA HIS A 214 3.77 -17.02 -13.08
C HIS A 214 3.53 -18.13 -12.06
N PHE A 215 2.97 -19.24 -12.52
CA PHE A 215 2.85 -20.44 -11.73
C PHE A 215 4.23 -21.09 -11.53
N ARG A 216 4.50 -21.53 -10.31
CA ARG A 216 5.65 -22.38 -9.96
C ARG A 216 5.25 -23.23 -8.76
N ALA A 217 5.44 -24.54 -8.82
CA ALA A 217 4.98 -25.45 -7.77
C ALA A 217 5.63 -25.17 -6.40
N LEU A 218 6.87 -24.67 -6.38
CA LEU A 218 7.48 -24.11 -5.18
C LEU A 218 8.06 -22.73 -5.50
N PRO A 219 7.28 -21.64 -5.30
CA PRO A 219 7.63 -20.31 -5.76
C PRO A 219 8.59 -19.56 -4.83
N PHE A 220 9.11 -20.20 -3.79
CA PHE A 220 9.98 -19.58 -2.79
C PHE A 220 11.19 -20.44 -2.44
N ILE A 221 12.25 -19.78 -1.96
CA ILE A 221 13.48 -20.38 -1.45
C ILE A 221 13.57 -20.09 0.05
N GLU A 222 13.99 -21.07 0.82
CA GLU A 222 14.36 -20.90 2.22
C GLU A 222 15.85 -20.62 2.32
N CYS A 223 16.21 -19.61 3.11
CA CYS A 223 17.57 -19.28 3.49
C CYS A 223 17.76 -19.54 4.98
N ASN A 224 18.70 -20.43 5.31
CA ASN A 224 19.03 -20.81 6.68
C ASN A 224 20.31 -20.10 7.14
N ASN A 225 20.21 -19.33 8.23
CA ASN A 225 21.34 -18.58 8.75
C ASN A 225 22.41 -19.48 9.40
N HIS A 226 22.05 -20.64 9.95
CA HIS A 226 23.02 -21.55 10.56
C HIS A 226 24.09 -21.98 9.56
N ASP A 227 23.65 -22.41 8.38
CA ASP A 227 24.51 -23.00 7.35
C ASP A 227 24.98 -21.97 6.32
N GLY A 228 24.42 -20.76 6.34
CA GLY A 228 24.71 -19.71 5.37
C GLY A 228 24.35 -20.12 3.95
N ASN A 229 23.27 -20.88 3.80
CA ASN A 229 22.83 -21.41 2.52
C ASN A 229 21.34 -21.19 2.30
N CYS A 230 20.94 -21.30 1.04
CA CYS A 230 19.54 -21.27 0.66
C CYS A 230 19.22 -22.41 -0.30
N PHE A 231 17.98 -22.91 -0.26
CA PHE A 231 17.54 -24.02 -1.08
C PHE A 231 16.02 -24.10 -1.23
N HIS A 232 15.58 -24.81 -2.28
CA HIS A 232 14.22 -25.31 -2.43
C HIS A 232 14.08 -26.63 -1.67
N TRP A 233 13.78 -26.59 -0.37
CA TRP A 233 13.63 -27.81 0.44
C TRP A 233 12.37 -28.61 0.04
N GLN A 234 12.48 -29.93 0.10
CA GLN A 234 11.43 -30.87 -0.35
C GLN A 234 10.15 -30.84 0.50
N ASP A 235 10.23 -30.33 1.72
CA ASP A 235 9.12 -30.17 2.66
C ASP A 235 8.42 -28.82 2.53
N GLY A 236 8.96 -27.89 1.73
CA GLY A 236 8.28 -26.64 1.37
C GLY A 236 6.99 -26.93 0.61
N ARG A 237 5.90 -26.27 1.02
CA ARG A 237 4.58 -26.44 0.40
C ARG A 237 4.04 -25.11 -0.08
N SER A 238 3.52 -25.11 -1.30
CA SER A 238 2.74 -24.00 -1.82
C SER A 238 1.31 -24.47 -2.07
N TYR A 239 0.35 -23.58 -1.87
CA TYR A 239 -1.05 -23.88 -2.06
C TYR A 239 -1.61 -22.92 -3.09
N TRP A 240 -2.32 -23.49 -4.06
CA TRP A 240 -2.93 -22.79 -5.16
C TRP A 240 -4.43 -23.07 -5.13
N MET A 241 -5.23 -22.05 -5.41
CA MET A 241 -6.67 -22.24 -5.51
C MET A 241 -6.97 -23.12 -6.73
N SER A 242 -7.88 -24.09 -6.59
CA SER A 242 -8.21 -25.01 -7.68
C SER A 242 -9.21 -24.41 -8.65
N SER A 243 -9.18 -24.88 -9.91
CA SER A 243 -10.30 -24.70 -10.82
C SER A 243 -11.44 -25.66 -10.46
N ILE A 244 -12.69 -25.19 -10.47
CA ILE A 244 -13.87 -25.95 -10.07
C ILE A 244 -14.96 -25.73 -11.12
N ARG A 245 -15.51 -26.82 -11.68
CA ARG A 245 -16.64 -26.72 -12.61
C ARG A 245 -17.94 -26.46 -11.85
N GLN A 246 -18.86 -25.71 -12.45
CA GLN A 246 -20.10 -25.31 -11.79
C GLN A 246 -20.92 -26.50 -11.25
N ASN A 247 -20.94 -27.61 -11.99
CA ASN A 247 -21.65 -28.85 -11.63
C ASN A 247 -20.92 -29.72 -10.58
N GLU A 248 -19.68 -29.39 -10.22
CA GLU A 248 -18.83 -30.18 -9.31
C GLU A 248 -18.67 -29.53 -7.92
N GLN A 249 -19.17 -28.31 -7.71
CA GLN A 249 -18.99 -27.53 -6.46
C GLN A 249 -19.41 -28.25 -5.17
N PHE A 250 -20.38 -29.16 -5.25
CA PHE A 250 -20.92 -29.92 -4.12
C PHE A 250 -20.63 -31.41 -4.22
N ILE A 251 -19.68 -31.80 -5.08
CA ILE A 251 -19.22 -33.17 -5.25
C ILE A 251 -17.88 -33.33 -4.55
N LYS A 252 -17.70 -34.43 -3.80
CA LYS A 252 -16.42 -34.73 -3.16
C LYS A 252 -15.31 -34.81 -4.22
N PRO A 253 -14.25 -33.97 -4.14
CA PRO A 253 -13.15 -34.02 -5.10
C PRO A 253 -12.41 -35.36 -5.07
N ILE A 254 -11.99 -35.85 -6.24
CA ILE A 254 -11.16 -37.06 -6.37
C ILE A 254 -9.69 -36.66 -6.33
N GLY A 255 -8.95 -37.21 -5.38
CA GLY A 255 -7.52 -36.96 -5.25
C GLY A 255 -6.74 -37.44 -6.48
N THR A 256 -6.06 -36.51 -7.15
CA THR A 256 -5.25 -36.80 -8.33
C THR A 256 -3.84 -36.25 -8.12
N THR A 257 -2.82 -37.02 -8.51
CA THR A 257 -1.42 -36.61 -8.41
C THR A 257 -0.85 -36.30 -9.79
N TYR A 258 -0.28 -35.11 -9.94
CA TYR A 258 0.37 -34.67 -11.17
C TYR A 258 1.88 -34.68 -10.96
N LYS A 259 2.61 -35.28 -11.91
CA LYS A 259 4.07 -35.41 -11.83
C LYS A 259 4.83 -34.22 -12.45
N THR A 260 4.12 -33.32 -13.14
CA THR A 260 4.70 -32.17 -13.82
C THR A 260 3.88 -30.92 -13.55
N GLU A 261 4.54 -29.75 -13.53
CA GLU A 261 3.88 -28.45 -13.38
C GLU A 261 2.86 -28.22 -14.50
N THR A 262 3.22 -28.55 -15.74
CA THR A 262 2.32 -28.43 -16.90
C THR A 262 1.05 -29.27 -16.77
N GLY A 263 1.13 -30.42 -16.10
CA GLY A 263 -0.03 -31.30 -15.91
C GLY A 263 -1.05 -30.73 -14.92
N ILE A 264 -0.60 -29.98 -13.90
CA ILE A 264 -1.49 -29.40 -12.89
C ILE A 264 -2.07 -28.04 -13.32
N LEU A 265 -1.49 -27.33 -14.30
CA LEU A 265 -1.90 -25.97 -14.68
C LEU A 265 -3.41 -25.82 -14.96
N GLN A 266 -4.05 -26.81 -15.61
CA GLN A 266 -5.50 -26.79 -15.90
C GLN A 266 -6.37 -26.95 -14.63
N HIS A 267 -5.77 -27.30 -13.51
CA HIS A 267 -6.43 -27.44 -12.23
C HIS A 267 -6.14 -26.25 -11.29
N VAL A 268 -5.37 -25.26 -11.74
CA VAL A 268 -5.03 -24.06 -10.97
C VAL A 268 -5.90 -22.89 -11.43
N SER A 269 -6.59 -22.28 -10.47
CA SER A 269 -7.42 -21.08 -10.66
C SER A 269 -6.59 -19.91 -11.19
N ARG A 270 -7.16 -19.20 -12.16
CA ARG A 270 -6.61 -17.93 -12.68
C ARG A 270 -7.06 -16.73 -11.86
N CYS A 271 -6.25 -15.69 -11.88
CA CYS A 271 -6.56 -14.42 -11.24
C CYS A 271 -6.22 -13.23 -12.15
N SER A 272 -6.83 -12.08 -11.85
CA SER A 272 -6.49 -10.79 -12.43
C SER A 272 -6.42 -9.75 -11.34
N VAL A 273 -5.37 -8.94 -11.34
CA VAL A 273 -5.32 -7.74 -10.52
C VAL A 273 -5.87 -6.58 -11.33
N CYS A 274 -6.86 -5.92 -10.75
CA CYS A 274 -7.59 -4.85 -11.40
C CYS A 274 -7.46 -3.56 -10.58
N ARG A 275 -7.27 -2.44 -11.27
CA ARG A 275 -7.21 -1.10 -10.72
C ARG A 275 -8.53 -0.38 -11.01
N ARG A 276 -9.12 0.31 -10.04
CA ARG A 276 -10.35 1.10 -10.32
C ARG A 276 -10.02 2.26 -11.26
N ALA A 277 -10.75 2.38 -12.38
CA ALA A 277 -10.52 3.44 -13.37
C ALA A 277 -10.72 4.83 -12.72
N MET A 278 -9.94 5.84 -13.15
CA MET A 278 -10.14 7.20 -12.60
C MET A 278 -11.45 7.82 -13.07
N GLU A 279 -11.87 7.53 -14.30
CA GLU A 279 -13.09 8.04 -14.91
C GLU A 279 -14.36 7.57 -14.18
N SER A 280 -14.30 6.41 -13.52
CA SER A 280 -15.41 5.90 -12.71
C SER A 280 -15.54 6.60 -11.35
N LEU A 281 -14.55 7.40 -10.93
CA LEU A 281 -14.61 8.23 -9.72
C LEU A 281 -15.17 9.63 -9.95
N LEU A 282 -15.34 10.03 -11.21
CA LEU A 282 -15.85 11.35 -11.61
C LEU A 282 -17.37 11.35 -11.87
N ARG A 283 -18.06 10.23 -11.59
CA ARG A 283 -19.51 10.06 -11.77
C ARG A 283 -20.23 9.94 -10.45
#